data_AF-A0A2C9KG07-F1
#
_entry.id   AF-A0A2C9KG07-F1
#
_cell.length_a   1.000
_cell.length_b   1.000
_cell.length_c   1.000
_cell.angle_alpha   90.00
_cell.angle_beta   90.00
_cell.angle_gamma   90.00
#
_symmetry.space_group_name_H-M   'P 1'
#
loop_
_entity.id
_entity.type
_entity.pdbx_description
1 polymer ?
#
loop_
_entity_poly.entity_id
_entity_poly.type
_entity_poly.pdbx_seq_one_letter_code
_entity_poly.pdbx_strand_id
1 'polypeptide(L)'
;MFEFYNGGCALEKFKFGYPLEIFSTLRQVVFALAVAEESLEFEHRDLHIGNILVKPCLQDTVSFKVLGIEHQFPTESVMATIIDFTISRLKKDGCAVFCDVASDDGLFEGTGDFQFDVYRDMKKENGNDWQKFNPRTNIMWVNYLCQKLMITLKKRKDNSRLVRSMKKKLQDVLDVVLQYDSCLQLTLETELWS
;
A
#
# COMPACT_ATOMS: atom_id res chain seq x y z
N MET A 1 -24.21 -12.06 -0.94
CA MET A 1 -23.54 -11.96 0.37
C MET A 1 -22.06 -12.16 0.10
N PHE A 2 -21.24 -11.11 0.21
CA PHE A 2 -19.79 -11.26 0.10
C PHE A 2 -19.28 -11.75 1.45
N GLU A 3 -18.82 -12.99 1.51
CA GLU A 3 -18.26 -13.60 2.71
C GLU A 3 -16.74 -13.43 2.65
N PHE A 4 -16.23 -12.39 3.28
CA PHE A 4 -14.79 -12.18 3.39
C PHE A 4 -14.24 -13.05 4.53
N TYR A 5 -13.09 -13.70 4.30
CA TYR A 5 -12.30 -14.29 5.39
C TYR A 5 -12.08 -13.25 6.49
N ASN A 6 -12.06 -13.64 7.77
CA ASN A 6 -11.74 -12.71 8.86
C ASN A 6 -10.31 -12.15 8.67
N GLY A 7 -10.24 -10.98 8.04
CA GLY A 7 -9.01 -10.31 7.61
C GLY A 7 -8.30 -9.55 8.73
N GLY A 8 -8.89 -9.50 9.93
CA GLY A 8 -8.40 -8.67 11.03
C GLY A 8 -9.21 -7.38 11.17
N CYS A 9 -8.55 -6.34 11.68
CA CYS A 9 -9.13 -5.00 11.75
C CYS A 9 -8.41 -4.04 10.82
N ALA A 10 -9.09 -2.97 10.42
CA ALA A 10 -8.49 -1.89 9.66
C ALA A 10 -7.24 -1.35 10.38
N LEU A 11 -6.19 -1.07 9.61
CA LEU A 11 -4.90 -0.58 10.08
C LEU A 11 -5.05 0.70 10.93
N GLU A 12 -6.05 1.53 10.63
CA GLU A 12 -6.43 2.68 11.47
C GLU A 12 -6.66 2.33 12.95
N LYS A 13 -7.25 1.15 13.21
CA LYS A 13 -7.59 0.67 14.56
C LYS A 13 -6.58 -0.35 15.09
N PHE A 14 -5.68 -0.84 14.25
CA PHE A 14 -4.70 -1.85 14.63
C PHE A 14 -3.62 -1.25 15.54
N LYS A 15 -3.25 -1.98 16.60
CA LYS A 15 -2.19 -1.59 17.52
C LYS A 15 -1.02 -2.55 17.39
N PHE A 16 0.06 -2.06 16.76
CA PHE A 16 1.29 -2.81 16.63
C PHE A 16 1.96 -3.06 17.98
N GLY A 17 2.21 -4.33 18.30
CA GLY A 17 2.96 -4.76 19.47
C GLY A 17 4.44 -4.41 19.30
N TYR A 18 5.01 -4.77 18.15
CA TYR A 18 6.44 -4.66 17.87
C TYR A 18 6.74 -3.73 16.68
N PRO A 19 7.88 -3.00 16.69
CA PRO A 19 8.23 -2.10 15.58
C PRO A 19 8.42 -2.78 14.23
N LEU A 20 8.83 -4.06 14.22
CA LEU A 20 9.06 -4.84 13.00
C LEU A 20 7.75 -5.10 12.21
N GLU A 21 6.64 -5.28 12.92
CA GLU A 21 5.29 -5.47 12.33
C GLU A 21 4.90 -4.32 11.40
N ILE A 22 5.32 -3.10 11.74
CA ILE A 22 5.03 -1.89 10.96
C ILE A 22 5.69 -1.95 9.59
N PHE A 23 6.99 -2.27 9.55
CA PHE A 23 7.71 -2.39 8.28
C PHE A 23 7.26 -3.62 7.49
N SER A 24 6.98 -4.74 8.17
CA SER A 24 6.39 -5.94 7.55
C SER A 24 5.07 -5.63 6.85
N THR A 25 4.18 -4.85 7.49
CA THR A 25 2.90 -4.42 6.89
C THR A 25 3.13 -3.63 5.60
N LEU A 26 4.05 -2.66 5.60
CA LEU A 26 4.40 -1.91 4.39
C LEU A 26 4.89 -2.84 3.28
N ARG A 27 5.86 -3.71 3.60
CA ARG A 27 6.48 -4.63 2.64
C ARG A 27 5.43 -5.56 2.01
N GLN A 28 4.54 -6.12 2.81
CA GLN A 28 3.45 -6.97 2.32
C GLN A 28 2.52 -6.22 1.35
N VAL A 29 2.15 -4.98 1.68
CA VAL A 29 1.29 -4.15 0.81
C VAL A 29 1.99 -3.83 -0.52
N VAL A 30 3.25 -3.38 -0.48
CA VAL A 30 4.02 -3.02 -1.69
C VAL A 30 4.17 -4.22 -2.62
N PHE A 31 4.56 -5.38 -2.09
CA PHE A 31 4.72 -6.58 -2.91
C PHE A 31 3.39 -7.13 -3.42
N ALA A 32 2.30 -7.04 -2.64
CA ALA A 32 0.97 -7.41 -3.13
C ALA A 32 0.52 -6.53 -4.30
N LEU A 33 0.75 -5.22 -4.22
CA LEU A 33 0.47 -4.27 -5.31
C LEU A 33 1.32 -4.58 -6.54
N ALA A 34 2.63 -4.85 -6.36
CA ALA A 34 3.52 -5.21 -7.48
C ALA A 34 3.04 -6.46 -8.23
N VAL A 35 2.62 -7.51 -7.52
CA VAL A 35 2.06 -8.73 -8.12
C VAL A 35 0.77 -8.41 -8.89
N ALA A 36 -0.09 -7.55 -8.34
CA ALA A 36 -1.35 -7.15 -8.97
C ALA A 36 -1.13 -6.24 -10.20
N GLU A 37 -0.17 -5.32 -10.14
CA GLU A 37 0.27 -4.50 -11.28
C GLU A 37 0.76 -5.38 -12.42
N GLU A 38 1.65 -6.33 -12.14
CA GLU A 38 2.19 -7.27 -13.13
C GLU A 38 1.09 -8.14 -13.76
N SER A 39 0.20 -8.67 -12.93
CA SER A 39 -0.78 -9.69 -13.38
C SER A 39 -2.03 -9.11 -14.01
N LEU A 40 -2.43 -7.90 -13.60
CA LEU A 40 -3.75 -7.34 -13.87
C LEU A 40 -3.72 -5.86 -14.26
N GLU A 41 -2.54 -5.26 -14.46
CA GLU A 41 -2.42 -3.81 -14.62
C GLU A 41 -3.22 -3.07 -13.51
N PHE A 42 -3.12 -3.55 -12.26
CA PHE A 42 -3.99 -3.13 -11.17
C PHE A 42 -3.60 -1.77 -10.58
N GLU A 43 -4.61 -0.95 -10.28
CA GLU A 43 -4.50 0.24 -9.44
C GLU A 43 -5.57 0.18 -8.35
N HIS A 44 -5.19 0.34 -7.08
CA HIS A 44 -6.17 0.33 -5.99
C HIS A 44 -7.03 1.58 -5.98
N ARG A 45 -6.40 2.74 -6.17
CA ARG A 45 -6.98 4.09 -6.18
C ARG A 45 -7.65 4.57 -4.89
N ASP A 46 -7.86 3.70 -3.90
CA ASP A 46 -8.40 4.10 -2.59
C ASP A 46 -7.69 3.47 -1.39
N LEU A 47 -6.38 3.34 -1.43
CA LEU A 47 -5.64 2.54 -0.43
C LEU A 47 -5.33 3.32 0.85
N HIS A 48 -6.34 3.95 1.44
CA HIS A 48 -6.20 4.56 2.76
C HIS A 48 -6.07 3.47 3.85
N ILE A 49 -5.62 3.84 5.05
CA ILE A 49 -5.39 2.87 6.15
C ILE A 49 -6.67 2.19 6.67
N GLY A 50 -7.84 2.58 6.18
CA GLY A 50 -9.10 1.86 6.40
C GLY A 50 -9.22 0.61 5.52
N ASN A 51 -8.60 0.64 4.34
CA ASN A 51 -8.65 -0.40 3.30
C ASN A 51 -7.46 -1.36 3.35
N ILE A 52 -6.71 -1.33 4.45
CA ILE A 52 -5.67 -2.31 4.78
C ILE A 52 -6.09 -2.97 6.09
N LEU A 53 -6.46 -4.25 6.04
CA LEU A 53 -6.70 -5.04 7.23
C LEU A 53 -5.38 -5.64 7.73
N VAL A 54 -5.19 -5.65 9.04
CA VAL A 54 -4.05 -6.29 9.69
C VAL A 54 -4.56 -7.23 10.78
N LYS A 55 -3.98 -8.43 10.84
CA LYS A 55 -4.21 -9.39 11.92
C LYS A 55 -2.91 -10.03 12.40
N PRO A 56 -2.85 -10.47 13.67
CA PRO A 56 -1.82 -11.39 14.10
C PRO A 56 -1.90 -12.69 13.30
N CYS A 57 -0.75 -13.30 13.01
CA CYS A 57 -0.67 -14.59 12.34
C CYS A 57 0.43 -15.46 12.95
N LEU A 58 0.28 -16.79 12.83
CA LEU A 58 1.27 -17.78 13.26
C LEU A 58 2.21 -18.20 12.12
N GLN A 59 1.94 -17.74 10.91
CA GLN A 59 2.74 -18.02 9.73
C GLN A 59 4.06 -17.26 9.86
N ASP A 60 5.20 -17.95 9.81
CA ASP A 60 6.51 -17.30 9.94
C ASP A 60 6.86 -16.43 8.72
N THR A 61 6.49 -16.89 7.53
CA THR A 61 6.83 -16.22 6.26
C THR A 61 5.66 -16.06 5.30
N VAL A 62 5.74 -15.03 4.47
CA VAL A 62 4.83 -14.75 3.35
C VAL A 62 5.66 -14.66 2.06
N SER A 63 5.13 -15.25 0.98
CA SER A 63 5.79 -15.28 -0.33
C SER A 63 5.01 -14.45 -1.35
N PHE A 64 5.74 -13.74 -2.21
CA PHE A 64 5.22 -13.02 -3.37
C PHE A 64 6.01 -13.42 -4.61
N LYS A 65 5.35 -13.58 -5.75
CA LYS A 65 6.02 -13.92 -7.01
C LYS A 65 5.98 -12.72 -7.95
N VAL A 66 7.10 -12.03 -8.11
CA VAL A 66 7.24 -10.82 -8.91
C VAL A 66 8.22 -11.10 -10.05
N LEU A 67 7.84 -10.85 -11.31
CA LEU A 67 8.66 -11.16 -12.49
C LEU A 67 9.10 -12.64 -12.54
N GLY A 68 8.25 -13.53 -12.03
CA GLY A 68 8.54 -14.96 -11.92
C GLY A 68 9.48 -15.35 -10.78
N ILE A 69 10.05 -14.41 -10.04
CA ILE A 69 10.97 -14.63 -8.92
C ILE A 69 10.16 -14.68 -7.62
N GLU A 70 10.40 -15.71 -6.80
CA GLU A 70 9.78 -15.82 -5.48
C GLU A 70 10.56 -14.99 -4.44
N HIS A 71 9.87 -14.05 -3.81
CA HIS A 71 10.35 -13.25 -2.69
C HIS A 71 9.66 -13.71 -1.41
N GLN A 72 10.43 -14.24 -0.47
CA GLN A 72 9.93 -14.69 0.82
C GLN A 72 10.40 -13.78 1.94
N PHE A 73 9.46 -13.36 2.79
CA PHE A 73 9.71 -12.42 3.88
C PHE A 73 9.15 -12.92 5.21
N PRO A 74 9.80 -12.60 6.34
CA PRO A 74 9.17 -12.76 7.65
C PRO A 74 7.87 -11.96 7.73
N THR A 75 6.82 -12.56 8.27
CA THR A 75 5.55 -11.88 8.55
C THR A 75 5.67 -10.93 9.73
N GLU A 76 6.66 -11.14 10.60
CA GLU A 76 6.77 -10.46 11.90
C GLU A 76 5.51 -10.67 12.75
N SER A 77 4.89 -11.84 12.65
CA SER A 77 3.64 -12.20 13.32
C SER A 77 2.40 -11.41 12.88
N VAL A 78 2.45 -10.68 11.76
CA VAL A 78 1.29 -9.95 11.21
C VAL A 78 1.06 -10.25 9.73
N MET A 79 -0.22 -10.32 9.34
CA MET A 79 -0.65 -10.46 7.95
C MET A 79 -1.45 -9.23 7.54
N ALA A 80 -1.05 -8.59 6.44
CA ALA A 80 -1.74 -7.47 5.83
C ALA A 80 -2.65 -7.94 4.67
N THR A 81 -3.82 -7.34 4.51
CA THR A 81 -4.76 -7.65 3.42
C THR A 81 -5.36 -6.37 2.88
N ILE A 82 -5.23 -6.17 1.57
CA ILE A 82 -5.84 -5.05 0.85
C ILE A 82 -7.29 -5.39 0.55
N ILE A 83 -8.20 -4.45 0.82
CA ILE A 83 -9.65 -4.61 0.63
C ILE A 83 -10.25 -3.36 -0.02
N ASP A 84 -11.55 -3.43 -0.35
CA ASP A 84 -12.34 -2.33 -0.92
C ASP A 84 -11.81 -1.83 -2.27
N PHE A 85 -12.27 -2.51 -3.31
CA PHE A 85 -11.89 -2.22 -4.70
C PHE A 85 -12.89 -1.30 -5.41
N THR A 86 -13.69 -0.54 -4.65
CA THR A 86 -14.85 0.21 -5.19
C THR A 86 -14.45 1.16 -6.32
N ILE A 87 -13.31 1.85 -6.19
CA ILE A 87 -12.79 2.77 -7.23
C ILE A 87 -11.51 2.26 -7.92
N SER A 88 -11.17 0.99 -7.73
CA SER A 88 -9.99 0.38 -8.36
C SER A 88 -10.12 0.27 -9.87
N ARG A 89 -8.97 0.04 -10.52
CA ARG A 89 -8.88 -0.29 -11.94
C ARG A 89 -8.05 -1.54 -12.13
N LEU A 90 -8.49 -2.40 -13.04
CA LEU A 90 -7.73 -3.57 -13.46
C LEU A 90 -8.05 -3.91 -14.91
N LYS A 91 -7.19 -4.71 -15.54
CA LYS A 91 -7.41 -5.27 -16.85
C LYS A 91 -7.03 -6.75 -16.85
N LYS A 92 -7.96 -7.58 -17.32
CA LYS A 92 -7.71 -9.01 -17.51
C LYS A 92 -8.24 -9.43 -18.87
N ASP A 93 -7.45 -10.21 -19.59
CA ASP A 93 -7.81 -10.74 -20.92
C ASP A 93 -8.27 -9.65 -21.91
N GLY A 94 -7.62 -8.47 -21.85
CA GLY A 94 -7.92 -7.32 -22.69
C GLY A 94 -9.10 -6.46 -22.23
N CYS A 95 -9.87 -6.90 -21.22
CA CYS A 95 -11.02 -6.17 -20.69
C CYS A 95 -10.61 -5.33 -19.48
N ALA A 96 -10.71 -4.00 -19.60
CA ALA A 96 -10.48 -3.09 -18.49
C ALA A 96 -11.77 -2.88 -17.68
N VAL A 97 -11.68 -3.05 -16.37
CA VAL A 97 -12.73 -2.77 -15.39
C VAL A 97 -12.23 -1.64 -14.50
N PHE A 98 -13.00 -0.57 -14.40
CA PHE A 98 -12.66 0.61 -13.60
C PHE A 98 -13.93 1.32 -13.15
N CYS A 99 -13.82 2.09 -12.07
CA CYS A 99 -14.83 3.07 -11.70
C CYS A 99 -14.48 4.42 -12.33
N ASP A 100 -15.44 5.02 -13.06
CA ASP A 100 -15.27 6.38 -13.57
C ASP A 100 -15.70 7.39 -12.51
N VAL A 101 -14.72 8.08 -11.94
CA VAL A 101 -14.91 9.12 -10.93
C VAL A 101 -14.61 10.52 -11.49
N ALA A 102 -14.57 10.69 -12.81
CA ALA A 102 -14.19 11.95 -13.45
C ALA A 102 -15.06 13.15 -13.04
N SER A 103 -16.33 12.90 -12.69
CA SER A 103 -17.33 13.89 -12.28
C SER A 103 -17.68 13.84 -10.79
N ASP A 104 -16.93 13.10 -9.96
CA ASP A 104 -17.17 13.04 -8.51
C ASP A 104 -16.42 14.17 -7.80
N ASP A 105 -17.03 15.36 -7.75
CA ASP A 105 -16.41 16.51 -7.08
C ASP A 105 -16.19 16.27 -5.58
N GLY A 106 -17.08 15.50 -4.94
CA GLY A 106 -16.99 15.18 -3.51
C GLY A 106 -15.72 14.43 -3.14
N LEU A 107 -15.26 13.53 -4.01
CA LEU A 107 -14.00 12.81 -3.84
C LEU A 107 -12.77 13.74 -3.77
N PHE A 108 -12.79 14.85 -4.53
CA PHE A 108 -11.61 15.73 -4.69
C PHE A 108 -11.62 16.97 -3.78
N GLU A 109 -12.76 17.32 -3.20
CA GLU A 109 -12.94 18.48 -2.31
C GLU A 109 -12.57 18.22 -0.84
N GLY A 110 -12.34 16.96 -0.47
CA GLY A 110 -11.99 16.59 0.91
C GLY A 110 -10.71 17.28 1.41
N THR A 111 -10.64 17.54 2.73
CA THR A 111 -9.49 18.18 3.38
C THR A 111 -9.26 17.61 4.79
N GLY A 112 -8.11 17.91 5.39
CA GLY A 112 -7.80 17.54 6.78
C GLY A 112 -7.00 16.24 6.97
N ASP A 113 -6.74 15.51 5.89
CA ASP A 113 -5.88 14.32 5.89
C ASP A 113 -5.16 14.19 4.55
N PHE A 114 -3.95 13.62 4.55
CA PHE A 114 -3.13 13.39 3.36
C PHE A 114 -3.83 12.54 2.29
N GLN A 115 -4.80 11.70 2.68
CA GLN A 115 -5.55 10.90 1.71
C GLN A 115 -6.24 11.76 0.64
N PHE A 116 -6.68 12.97 1.02
CA PHE A 116 -7.38 13.84 0.08
C PHE A 116 -6.43 14.50 -0.93
N ASP A 117 -5.17 14.72 -0.54
CA ASP A 117 -4.13 15.15 -1.46
C ASP A 117 -3.87 14.06 -2.51
N VAL A 118 -3.85 12.78 -2.09
CA VAL A 118 -3.67 11.65 -3.01
C VAL A 118 -4.77 11.60 -4.08
N TYR A 119 -6.05 11.82 -3.75
CA TYR A 119 -7.11 11.86 -4.77
C TYR A 119 -6.88 12.94 -5.82
N ARG A 120 -6.46 14.14 -5.39
CA ARG A 120 -6.14 15.26 -6.30
C ARG A 120 -4.92 14.97 -7.15
N ASP A 121 -3.88 14.38 -6.56
CA ASP A 121 -2.66 14.02 -7.26
C ASP A 121 -2.93 12.95 -8.32
N MET A 122 -3.71 11.91 -8.01
CA MET A 122 -4.14 10.91 -9.00
C MET A 122 -4.96 11.52 -10.13
N LYS A 123 -5.92 12.41 -9.82
CA LYS A 123 -6.72 13.12 -10.84
C LYS A 123 -5.82 13.90 -11.80
N LYS A 124 -4.82 14.60 -11.26
CA LYS A 124 -3.83 15.35 -12.04
C LYS A 124 -2.96 14.42 -12.89
N GLU A 125 -2.43 13.35 -12.29
CA GLU A 125 -1.54 12.40 -12.96
C GLU A 125 -2.24 11.67 -14.11
N ASN A 126 -3.51 11.32 -13.93
CA ASN A 126 -4.33 10.67 -14.96
C ASN A 126 -4.88 11.66 -16.01
N GLY A 127 -4.73 12.97 -15.82
CA GLY A 127 -5.43 13.97 -16.64
C GLY A 127 -6.95 13.79 -16.60
N ASN A 128 -7.48 13.31 -15.46
CA ASN A 128 -8.87 12.91 -15.24
C ASN A 128 -9.41 11.76 -16.13
N ASP A 129 -8.52 10.99 -16.77
CA ASP A 129 -8.88 9.78 -17.51
C ASP A 129 -8.66 8.53 -16.65
N TRP A 130 -9.74 8.05 -16.03
CA TRP A 130 -9.70 6.93 -15.09
C TRP A 130 -9.70 5.55 -15.78
N GLN A 131 -9.83 5.47 -17.11
CA GLN A 131 -9.75 4.20 -17.82
C GLN A 131 -8.29 3.75 -18.03
N LYS A 132 -7.40 4.72 -18.26
CA LYS A 132 -5.97 4.46 -18.48
C LYS A 132 -5.34 3.72 -17.31
N PHE A 133 -4.37 2.86 -17.63
CA PHE A 133 -3.50 2.28 -16.62
C PHE A 133 -2.43 3.29 -16.25
N ASN A 134 -2.35 3.62 -14.97
CA ASN A 134 -1.29 4.45 -14.42
C ASN A 134 -0.87 3.93 -13.03
N PRO A 135 0.11 3.00 -12.96
CA PRO A 135 0.53 2.40 -11.70
C PRO A 135 1.15 3.39 -10.70
N ARG A 136 1.46 4.61 -11.16
CA ARG A 136 1.95 5.70 -10.30
C ARG A 136 0.93 6.08 -9.23
N THR A 137 -0.36 5.82 -9.44
CA THR A 137 -1.40 5.98 -8.41
C THR A 137 -1.17 5.06 -7.20
N ASN A 138 -0.70 3.84 -7.40
CA ASN A 138 -0.32 2.95 -6.29
C ASN A 138 0.90 3.49 -5.54
N ILE A 139 1.89 4.06 -6.24
CA ILE A 139 3.05 4.72 -5.61
C ILE A 139 2.63 5.88 -4.72
N MET A 140 1.67 6.70 -5.15
CA MET A 140 1.11 7.78 -4.31
C MET A 140 0.48 7.24 -3.02
N TRP A 141 -0.26 6.13 -3.12
CA TRP A 141 -0.83 5.45 -1.95
C TRP A 141 0.21 4.79 -1.05
N VAL A 142 1.27 4.21 -1.60
CA VAL A 142 2.40 3.67 -0.82
C VAL A 142 3.11 4.80 -0.07
N ASN A 143 3.31 5.96 -0.70
CA ASN A 143 3.85 7.15 -0.05
C ASN A 143 2.94 7.61 1.11
N TYR A 144 1.63 7.66 0.91
CA TYR A 144 0.65 7.93 1.96
C TYR A 144 0.78 6.93 3.13
N LEU A 145 0.83 5.63 2.82
CA LEU A 145 0.95 4.58 3.82
C LEU A 145 2.24 4.72 4.62
N CYS A 146 3.37 4.98 3.96
CA CYS A 146 4.65 5.21 4.62
C CYS A 146 4.57 6.37 5.62
N GLN A 147 3.93 7.48 5.25
CA GLN A 147 3.73 8.62 6.15
C GLN A 147 2.87 8.25 7.36
N LYS A 148 1.78 7.49 7.17
CA LYS A 148 0.93 7.01 8.28
C LYS A 148 1.68 6.08 9.22
N LEU A 149 2.44 5.13 8.68
CA LEU A 149 3.27 4.21 9.46
C LEU A 149 4.40 4.93 10.20
N MET A 150 5.00 5.96 9.58
CA MET A 150 6.00 6.82 10.23
C MET A 150 5.41 7.56 11.42
N ILE A 151 4.18 8.09 11.30
CA ILE A 151 3.46 8.71 12.43
C ILE A 151 3.25 7.69 13.55
N THR A 152 2.85 6.46 13.22
CA THR A 152 2.69 5.37 14.19
C THR A 152 3.99 5.05 14.92
N LEU A 153 5.12 4.94 14.20
CA LEU A 153 6.45 4.76 14.81
C LEU A 153 6.88 5.95 15.68
N LYS A 154 6.60 7.19 15.27
CA LYS A 154 6.94 8.41 16.03
C LYS A 154 6.13 8.52 17.34
N LYS A 155 4.90 8.00 17.38
CA LYS A 155 4.05 7.97 18.58
C LYS A 155 4.44 6.90 19.60
N ARG A 156 5.30 5.94 19.24
CA ARG A 156 5.80 4.94 20.21
C ARG A 156 6.62 5.63 21.29
N LYS A 157 6.39 5.24 22.55
CA LYS A 157 7.15 5.74 23.70
C LYS A 157 8.56 5.16 23.77
N ASP A 158 8.80 4.01 23.14
CA ASP A 158 10.12 3.39 23.09
C ASP A 158 11.03 4.10 22.06
N ASN A 159 12.29 4.31 22.44
CA ASN A 159 13.33 4.85 21.57
C ASN A 159 14.49 3.85 21.42
N SER A 160 14.15 2.56 21.38
CA SER A 160 15.10 1.48 21.21
C SER A 160 15.90 1.63 19.91
N ARG A 161 17.07 0.97 19.83
CA ARG A 161 17.83 0.89 18.57
C ARG A 161 16.97 0.33 17.43
N LEU A 162 16.07 -0.61 17.75
CA LEU A 162 15.13 -1.19 16.80
C LEU A 162 14.15 -0.16 16.25
N VAL A 163 13.52 0.67 17.09
CA VAL A 163 12.63 1.75 16.60
C VAL A 163 13.39 2.75 15.74
N ARG A 164 14.62 3.13 16.11
CA ARG A 164 15.45 4.01 15.28
C ARG A 164 15.77 3.39 13.92
N SER A 165 16.08 2.09 13.89
CA SER A 165 16.30 1.35 12.65
C SER A 165 15.05 1.29 11.78
N MET A 166 13.87 1.01 12.34
CA MET A 166 12.61 0.98 11.57
C MET A 166 12.21 2.36 11.05
N LYS A 167 12.44 3.43 11.84
CA LYS A 167 12.27 4.81 11.36
C LYS A 167 13.21 5.10 10.18
N LYS A 168 14.47 4.70 10.26
CA LYS A 168 15.41 4.85 9.14
C LYS A 168 14.94 4.09 7.91
N LYS A 169 14.54 2.81 8.02
CA LYS A 169 14.02 2.04 6.89
C LYS A 169 12.79 2.68 6.24
N LEU A 170 11.81 3.15 7.03
CA LEU A 170 10.67 3.88 6.46
C LEU A 170 11.08 5.21 5.81
N GLN A 171 12.05 5.92 6.39
CA GLN A 171 12.55 7.16 5.82
C GLN A 171 13.24 6.90 4.48
N ASP A 172 14.02 5.84 4.37
CA ASP A 172 14.71 5.46 3.15
C ASP A 172 13.73 5.18 2.01
N VAL A 173 12.60 4.52 2.32
CA VAL A 173 11.51 4.35 1.36
C VAL A 173 10.87 5.70 1.01
N LEU A 174 10.54 6.54 2.00
CA LEU A 174 9.93 7.87 1.76
C LEU A 174 10.79 8.78 0.89
N ASP A 175 12.11 8.73 1.02
CA ASP A 175 13.05 9.58 0.29
C ASP A 175 13.05 9.27 -1.21
N VAL A 176 12.68 8.05 -1.61
CA VAL A 176 12.78 7.57 -2.99
C VAL A 176 11.47 7.13 -3.62
N VAL A 177 10.43 6.81 -2.84
CA VAL A 177 9.19 6.19 -3.34
C VAL A 177 8.54 6.94 -4.50
N LEU A 178 8.51 8.27 -4.47
CA LEU A 178 7.92 9.10 -5.54
C LEU A 178 8.77 9.19 -6.82
N GLN A 179 9.99 8.66 -6.80
CA GLN A 179 10.88 8.57 -7.97
C GLN A 179 10.56 7.36 -8.85
N TYR A 180 9.73 6.43 -8.37
CA TYR A 180 9.30 5.23 -9.10
C TYR A 180 7.97 5.44 -9.80
N ASP A 181 7.76 4.71 -10.90
CA ASP A 181 6.53 4.74 -11.69
C ASP A 181 5.52 3.66 -11.29
N SER A 182 5.95 2.62 -10.56
CA SER A 182 5.11 1.48 -10.16
C SER A 182 5.65 0.77 -8.91
N CYS A 183 4.78 0.07 -8.18
CA CYS A 183 5.22 -0.80 -7.09
C CYS A 183 6.12 -1.93 -7.62
N LEU A 184 5.84 -2.43 -8.83
CA LEU A 184 6.68 -3.39 -9.53
C LEU A 184 8.13 -2.89 -9.65
N GLN A 185 8.34 -1.67 -10.15
CA GLN A 185 9.69 -1.08 -10.24
C GLN A 185 10.30 -0.88 -8.85
N LEU A 186 9.51 -0.41 -7.88
CA LEU A 186 9.96 -0.17 -6.51
C LEU A 186 10.43 -1.46 -5.80
N THR A 187 9.81 -2.61 -6.08
CA THR A 187 10.24 -3.90 -5.51
C THR A 187 11.62 -4.37 -6.00
N LEU A 188 12.12 -3.83 -7.12
CA LEU A 188 13.44 -4.17 -7.66
C LEU A 188 14.59 -3.52 -6.87
N GLU A 189 14.31 -2.50 -6.06
CA GLU A 189 15.29 -1.88 -5.17
C GLU A 189 15.51 -2.76 -3.92
N THR A 190 16.28 -3.84 -4.09
CA THR A 190 16.41 -4.89 -3.07
C THR A 190 16.95 -4.39 -1.73
N GLU A 191 17.73 -3.30 -1.72
CA GLU A 191 18.31 -2.74 -0.50
C GLU A 191 17.22 -2.20 0.46
N LEU A 192 16.13 -1.66 -0.07
CA LEU A 192 15.01 -1.15 0.74
C LEU A 192 14.27 -2.24 1.49
N TRP A 193 14.20 -3.46 0.93
CA TRP A 193 13.32 -4.53 1.41
C TRP A 193 14.00 -5.58 2.28
N SER A 194 15.33 -5.51 2.37
CA SER A 194 16.20 -6.32 3.23
C SER A 194 16.04 -6.00 4.73
#